data_AF-A0A0V0Q6V2-F1
#
_entry.id   AF-A0A0V0Q6V2-F1
#
_cell.length_a   1.000
_cell.length_b   1.000
_cell.length_c   1.000
_cell.angle_alpha   90.00
_cell.angle_beta   90.00
_cell.angle_gamma   90.00
#
_symmetry.space_group_name_H-M   'P 1'
#
loop_
_entity.id
_entity.type
_entity.pdbx_description
1 polymer ?
#
loop_
_entity_poly.entity_id
_entity_poly.type
_entity_poly.pdbx_seq_one_letter_code
_entity_poly.pdbx_strand_id
1 'polypeptide(L)'
;MILSRQGGFRPIGQILAHDVLPALQGARRLPLRVSCLGRISLNDAAAPQEHSLPLGEVTCAEEAMRLAARVVLNGDYPGAVARPGFLPRLAFIEDRAQGLVLAGAIRAGVILWQPPVASDAEARRIVTEASRLRGKAFAADGRGDGKTARTLRDQASLLEARLVDPVWREEAAALLSLPQAA
;
A
#
# COMPACT_ATOMS: atom_id res chain seq x y z
N MET A 1 -40.18 -26.59 24.71
CA MET A 1 -40.01 -25.69 23.55
C MET A 1 -38.49 -25.58 23.31
N ILE A 2 -38.05 -26.17 22.20
CA ILE A 2 -36.73 -26.21 21.54
C ILE A 2 -35.53 -25.67 22.34
N LEU A 3 -34.73 -26.59 22.88
CA LEU A 3 -33.34 -26.35 23.30
C LEU A 3 -32.52 -25.93 22.07
N SER A 4 -32.02 -24.71 22.09
CA SER A 4 -31.11 -24.13 21.10
C SER A 4 -29.91 -25.05 20.89
N ARG A 5 -29.68 -25.44 19.63
CA ARG A 5 -28.58 -26.34 19.24
C ARG A 5 -27.24 -25.81 19.75
N GLN A 6 -26.65 -26.62 20.62
CA GLN A 6 -25.24 -26.74 20.97
C GLN A 6 -24.31 -26.30 19.82
N GLY A 7 -23.39 -25.38 20.11
CA GLY A 7 -22.25 -25.10 19.23
C GLY A 7 -21.48 -26.39 18.99
N GLY A 8 -21.54 -26.90 17.76
CA GLY A 8 -20.96 -28.20 17.41
C GLY A 8 -19.46 -28.23 17.60
N PHE A 9 -18.95 -29.37 18.06
CA PHE A 9 -17.52 -29.66 18.17
C PHE A 9 -16.88 -29.50 16.78
N ARG A 10 -16.00 -28.51 16.61
CA ARG A 10 -15.23 -28.34 15.35
C ARG A 10 -14.16 -29.44 15.29
N PRO A 11 -14.10 -30.27 14.22
CA PRO A 11 -13.03 -31.22 14.04
C PRO A 11 -11.67 -30.51 14.06
N ILE A 12 -10.66 -31.13 14.68
CA ILE A 12 -9.32 -30.52 14.80
C ILE A 12 -8.73 -30.14 13.44
N GLY A 13 -9.02 -30.91 12.38
CA GLY A 13 -8.62 -30.59 11.01
C GLY A 13 -9.19 -29.27 10.49
N GLN A 14 -10.42 -28.91 10.86
CA GLN A 14 -11.02 -27.62 10.47
C GLN A 14 -10.42 -26.45 11.25
N ILE A 15 -10.11 -26.64 12.54
CA ILE A 15 -9.43 -25.62 13.36
C ILE A 15 -8.01 -25.39 12.79
N LEU A 16 -7.29 -26.47 12.47
CA LEU A 16 -5.97 -26.38 11.87
C LEU A 16 -6.01 -25.67 10.52
N ALA A 17 -6.93 -26.05 9.63
CA ALA A 17 -7.01 -25.50 8.27
C ALA A 17 -7.44 -24.03 8.22
N HIS A 18 -8.39 -23.63 9.07
CA HIS A 18 -9.02 -22.31 8.97
C HIS A 18 -8.54 -21.29 10.00
N ASP A 19 -8.03 -21.76 11.15
CA ASP A 19 -7.64 -20.85 12.23
C ASP A 19 -6.11 -20.84 12.40
N VAL A 20 -5.50 -22.02 12.57
CA VAL A 20 -4.07 -22.12 12.95
C VAL A 20 -3.12 -21.90 11.76
N LEU A 21 -3.32 -22.60 10.65
CA LEU A 21 -2.42 -22.48 9.50
C LEU A 21 -2.41 -21.07 8.89
N PRO A 22 -3.56 -20.39 8.70
CA PRO A 22 -3.58 -19.01 8.23
C PRO A 22 -2.87 -18.06 9.22
N ALA A 23 -3.09 -18.21 10.52
CA ALA A 23 -2.42 -17.39 11.54
C ALA A 23 -0.89 -17.59 11.52
N LEU A 24 -0.41 -18.83 11.38
CA LEU A 24 1.03 -19.12 11.25
C LEU A 24 1.62 -18.57 9.94
N GLN A 25 0.87 -18.65 8.84
CA GLN A 25 1.28 -18.06 7.56
C GLN A 25 1.37 -16.53 7.66
N GLY A 26 0.40 -15.89 8.30
CA GLY A 26 0.42 -14.44 8.59
C GLY A 26 1.58 -14.06 9.50
N ALA A 27 1.85 -14.82 10.56
CA ALA A 27 2.98 -14.57 11.47
C ALA A 27 4.34 -14.62 10.75
N ARG A 28 4.49 -15.47 9.73
CA ARG A 28 5.71 -15.53 8.90
C ARG A 28 5.89 -14.31 7.99
N ARG A 29 4.82 -13.54 7.76
CA ARG A 29 4.82 -12.33 6.93
C ARG A 29 5.21 -11.09 7.72
N LEU A 30 5.33 -11.18 9.05
CA LEU A 30 5.74 -10.08 9.92
C LEU A 30 7.27 -9.95 10.04
N PRO A 31 7.80 -8.76 10.40
CA PRO A 31 7.08 -7.51 10.63
C PRO A 31 6.61 -6.85 9.33
N LEU A 32 5.65 -5.93 9.45
CA LEU A 32 5.23 -5.03 8.39
C LEU A 32 6.14 -3.81 8.37
N ARG A 33 6.61 -3.46 7.18
CA ARG A 33 7.41 -2.27 6.90
C ARG A 33 6.52 -1.18 6.39
N VAL A 34 6.61 -0.01 7.02
CA VAL A 34 5.93 1.19 6.55
C VAL A 34 6.94 2.06 5.85
N SER A 35 6.65 2.47 4.62
CA SER A 35 7.49 3.37 3.85
C SER A 35 6.65 4.43 3.14
N CYS A 36 7.29 5.52 2.74
CA CYS A 36 6.67 6.50 1.85
C CYS A 36 7.54 6.74 0.62
N LEU A 37 6.90 6.83 -0.54
CA LEU A 37 7.52 7.29 -1.77
C LEU A 37 7.21 8.77 -1.95
N GLY A 38 8.25 9.54 -2.21
CA GLY A 38 8.14 10.95 -2.53
C GLY A 38 9.21 11.39 -3.50
N ARG A 39 9.24 12.69 -3.74
CA ARG A 39 10.13 13.29 -4.72
C ARG A 39 10.98 14.35 -4.07
N ILE A 40 12.19 14.52 -4.57
CA ILE A 40 13.04 15.65 -4.21
C ILE A 40 13.31 16.42 -5.49
N SER A 41 13.03 17.71 -5.48
CA SER A 41 13.50 18.61 -6.53
C SER A 41 14.86 19.13 -6.11
N LEU A 42 15.93 18.59 -6.70
CA LEU A 42 17.30 19.03 -6.42
C LEU A 42 17.63 20.35 -7.16
N ASN A 43 16.96 20.63 -8.28
CA ASN A 43 17.00 21.90 -9.01
C ASN A 43 15.89 21.93 -10.10
N ASP A 44 15.45 23.11 -10.55
CA ASP A 44 14.35 23.28 -11.52
C ASP A 44 14.61 22.64 -12.90
N ALA A 45 15.87 22.36 -13.23
CA ALA A 45 16.28 21.78 -14.52
C ALA A 45 16.30 20.25 -14.56
N ALA A 46 16.23 19.55 -13.41
CA ALA A 46 16.35 18.10 -13.34
C ALA A 46 14.98 17.42 -13.19
N ALA A 47 14.80 16.28 -13.84
CA ALA A 47 13.63 15.43 -13.60
C ALA A 47 13.67 14.97 -12.12
N PRO A 48 12.64 15.26 -11.31
CA PRO A 48 12.67 14.97 -9.89
C PRO A 48 12.60 13.48 -9.66
N GLN A 49 13.57 13.04 -8.87
CA GLN A 49 13.86 11.65 -8.59
C GLN A 49 12.92 11.11 -7.51
N GLU A 50 12.50 9.86 -7.69
CA GLU A 50 11.69 9.16 -6.71
C GLU A 50 12.58 8.56 -5.63
N HIS A 51 12.16 8.73 -4.38
CA HIS A 51 12.85 8.21 -3.21
C HIS A 51 11.86 7.57 -2.27
N SER A 52 12.17 6.35 -1.84
CA SER A 52 11.48 5.69 -0.75
C SER A 52 12.17 6.01 0.58
N LEU A 53 11.38 6.36 1.60
CA LEU A 53 11.84 6.57 2.96
C LEU A 53 11.15 5.58 3.89
N PRO A 54 11.90 4.78 4.67
CA PRO A 54 11.31 3.91 5.68
C PRO A 54 10.79 4.75 6.85
N LEU A 55 9.57 4.48 7.30
CA LEU A 55 8.92 5.14 8.44
C LEU A 55 9.05 4.30 9.71
N GLY A 56 9.16 2.98 9.57
CA GLY A 56 9.34 2.05 10.69
C GLY A 56 8.87 0.64 10.36
N GLU A 57 8.98 -0.25 11.34
CA GLU A 57 8.47 -1.61 11.29
C GLU A 57 7.50 -1.84 12.45
N VAL A 58 6.42 -2.59 12.21
CA VAL A 58 5.39 -2.93 13.21
C VAL A 58 4.91 -4.36 13.00
N THR A 59 4.15 -4.92 13.94
CA THR A 59 3.69 -6.32 13.87
C THR A 59 2.20 -6.47 13.54
N CYS A 60 1.46 -5.38 13.35
CA CYS A 60 0.06 -5.43 12.94
C CYS A 60 -0.29 -4.33 11.93
N ALA A 61 -1.23 -4.62 11.03
CA ALA A 61 -1.57 -3.74 9.91
C ALA A 61 -2.30 -2.46 10.34
N GLU A 62 -3.13 -2.53 11.38
CA GLU A 62 -3.78 -1.34 11.94
C GLU A 62 -2.77 -0.37 12.55
N GLU A 63 -1.78 -0.86 13.30
CA GLU A 63 -0.69 -0.04 13.81
C GLU A 63 0.17 0.53 12.68
N ALA A 64 0.36 -0.22 11.58
CA ALA A 64 1.05 0.27 10.40
C ALA A 64 0.32 1.48 9.78
N MET A 65 -1.01 1.41 9.67
CA MET A 65 -1.84 2.54 9.23
C MET A 65 -1.71 3.74 10.16
N ARG A 66 -1.79 3.52 11.49
CA ARG A 66 -1.64 4.60 12.48
C ARG A 66 -0.25 5.23 12.46
N LEU A 67 0.80 4.42 12.32
CA LEU A 67 2.18 4.90 12.17
C LEU A 67 2.30 5.78 10.92
N ALA A 68 1.82 5.30 9.78
CA ALA A 68 1.85 6.04 8.52
C ALA A 68 1.09 7.37 8.63
N ALA A 69 -0.15 7.34 9.15
CA ALA A 69 -0.97 8.52 9.32
C ALA A 69 -0.31 9.56 10.23
N ARG A 70 0.24 9.13 11.38
CA ARG A 70 0.95 10.02 12.32
C ARG A 70 2.15 10.70 11.66
N VAL A 71 3.00 9.94 10.96
CA VAL A 71 4.18 10.50 10.30
C VAL A 71 3.80 11.46 9.18
N VAL A 72 2.80 11.11 8.38
CA VAL A 72 2.32 11.97 7.28
C VAL A 72 1.68 13.26 7.80
N LEU A 73 0.90 13.18 8.88
CA LEU A 73 0.26 14.34 9.50
C LEU A 73 1.29 15.32 10.08
N ASN A 74 2.30 14.79 10.78
CA ASN A 74 3.33 15.61 11.41
C ASN A 74 4.37 16.13 10.41
N GLY A 75 4.51 15.47 9.25
CA GLY A 75 5.62 15.73 8.32
C GLY A 75 6.98 15.25 8.86
N ASP A 76 7.00 14.49 9.96
CA ASP A 76 8.20 14.02 10.66
C ASP A 76 8.67 12.70 10.08
N TYR A 77 9.22 12.74 8.86
CA TYR A 77 9.76 11.56 8.21
C TYR A 77 11.10 11.17 8.85
N PRO A 78 11.25 9.95 9.40
CA PRO A 78 12.54 9.47 9.89
C PRO A 78 13.57 9.53 8.76
N GLY A 79 14.65 10.28 8.96
CA GLY A 79 15.67 10.53 7.93
C GLY A 79 15.41 11.75 7.02
N ALA A 80 14.33 12.52 7.18
CA ALA A 80 14.12 13.77 6.44
C ALA A 80 15.12 14.89 6.77
N VAL A 81 15.79 14.81 7.92
CA VAL A 81 16.94 15.69 8.22
C VAL A 81 18.01 15.58 7.12
N ALA A 82 18.10 14.44 6.43
CA ALA A 82 19.03 14.22 5.32
C ALA A 82 18.49 14.65 3.95
N ARG A 83 17.22 15.10 3.83
CA ARG A 83 16.54 15.33 2.54
C ARG A 83 15.54 16.51 2.58
N PRO A 84 16.01 17.76 2.75
CA PRO A 84 15.16 18.93 2.63
C PRO A 84 14.45 18.97 1.27
N GLY A 85 13.17 19.34 1.25
CA GLY A 85 12.35 19.42 0.03
C GLY A 85 11.73 18.09 -0.43
N PHE A 86 11.74 17.06 0.41
CA PHE A 86 11.01 15.82 0.14
C PHE A 86 9.49 16.06 0.14
N LEU A 87 8.86 15.76 -1.01
CA LEU A 87 7.42 15.84 -1.20
C LEU A 87 6.82 14.43 -1.22
N PRO A 88 6.25 13.96 -0.10
CA PRO A 88 5.62 12.65 0.02
C PRO A 88 4.41 12.55 -0.92
N ARG A 89 4.21 11.40 -1.55
CA ARG A 89 3.12 11.19 -2.52
C ARG A 89 2.36 9.89 -2.36
N LEU A 90 3.04 8.82 -1.95
CA LEU A 90 2.44 7.51 -1.71
C LEU A 90 2.96 6.95 -0.40
N ALA A 91 2.09 6.28 0.36
CA ALA A 91 2.45 5.44 1.50
C ALA A 91 2.31 3.98 1.12
N PHE A 92 3.21 3.14 1.62
CA PHE A 92 3.22 1.69 1.42
C PHE A 92 3.36 0.98 2.75
N ILE A 93 2.62 -0.12 2.90
CA ILE A 93 2.77 -1.10 3.96
C ILE A 93 3.10 -2.41 3.25
N GLU A 94 4.28 -2.94 3.52
CA GLU A 94 4.79 -4.17 2.91
C GLU A 94 5.08 -5.19 3.98
N ASP A 95 4.86 -6.46 3.68
CA ASP A 95 5.24 -7.55 4.56
C ASP A 95 6.76 -7.84 4.45
N ARG A 96 7.27 -8.74 5.29
CA ARG A 96 8.69 -9.12 5.30
C ARG A 96 9.16 -9.73 3.97
N ALA A 97 8.26 -10.34 3.21
CA ALA A 97 8.52 -10.91 1.89
C ALA A 97 8.34 -9.88 0.75
N GLN A 98 8.19 -8.59 1.07
CA GLN A 98 7.91 -7.51 0.11
C GLN A 98 6.53 -7.64 -0.58
N GLY A 99 5.64 -8.44 -0.01
CA GLY A 99 4.24 -8.49 -0.41
C GLY A 99 3.54 -7.21 0.01
N LEU A 100 2.89 -6.52 -0.94
CA LEU A 100 2.14 -5.32 -0.64
C LEU A 100 0.92 -5.66 0.23
N VAL A 101 0.82 -5.03 1.41
CA VAL A 101 -0.34 -5.15 2.30
C VAL A 101 -1.35 -4.05 2.00
N LEU A 102 -0.90 -2.81 1.91
CA LEU A 102 -1.75 -1.65 1.63
C LEU A 102 -0.92 -0.51 1.05
N ALA A 103 -1.49 0.27 0.14
CA ALA A 103 -0.88 1.50 -0.34
C ALA A 103 -1.93 2.59 -0.59
N GLY A 104 -1.50 3.85 -0.50
CA GLY A 104 -2.39 4.99 -0.55
C GLY A 104 -1.72 6.27 -1.01
N ALA A 105 -2.50 7.18 -1.60
CA ALA A 105 -2.03 8.50 -2.00
C ALA A 105 -1.96 9.46 -0.81
N ILE A 106 -0.84 10.15 -0.65
CA ILE A 106 -0.70 11.20 0.35
C ILE A 106 -1.18 12.51 -0.26
N ARG A 107 -2.20 13.13 0.34
CA ARG A 107 -2.76 14.42 -0.08
C ARG A 107 -3.08 15.24 1.15
N ALA A 108 -2.62 16.49 1.22
CA ALA A 108 -2.93 17.41 2.32
C ALA A 108 -2.75 16.81 3.73
N GLY A 109 -1.67 16.04 3.95
CA GLY A 109 -1.38 15.43 5.25
C GLY A 109 -2.25 14.21 5.60
N VAL A 110 -3.06 13.70 4.68
CA VAL A 110 -3.85 12.47 4.86
C VAL A 110 -3.48 11.40 3.83
N ILE A 111 -3.70 10.13 4.18
CA ILE A 111 -3.46 9.00 3.29
C ILE A 111 -4.81 8.50 2.76
N LEU A 112 -5.01 8.62 1.46
CA LEU A 112 -6.13 8.05 0.74
C LEU A 112 -5.77 6.64 0.30
N TRP A 113 -6.03 5.68 1.20
CA TRP A 113 -5.77 4.27 0.95
C TRP A 113 -6.56 3.76 -0.26
N GLN A 114 -5.92 2.90 -1.06
CA GLN A 114 -6.54 2.36 -2.25
C GLN A 114 -7.21 1.01 -1.97
N PRO A 115 -8.44 0.79 -2.45
CA PRO A 115 -9.11 -0.49 -2.28
C PRO A 115 -8.33 -1.58 -3.05
N PRO A 116 -8.01 -2.71 -2.39
CA PRO A 116 -7.29 -3.81 -3.04
C PRO A 116 -8.11 -4.35 -4.21
N VAL A 117 -7.43 -4.92 -5.19
CA VAL A 117 -8.09 -5.70 -6.25
C VAL A 117 -8.83 -6.90 -5.64
N ALA A 118 -10.03 -7.17 -6.14
CA ALA A 118 -10.86 -8.28 -5.64
C ALA A 118 -10.47 -9.64 -6.22
N SER A 119 -9.69 -9.66 -7.31
CA SER A 119 -9.32 -10.89 -8.02
C SER A 119 -8.05 -10.75 -8.85
N ASP A 120 -7.44 -11.88 -9.22
CA ASP A 120 -6.30 -11.90 -10.14
C ASP A 120 -6.65 -11.43 -11.56
N ALA A 121 -7.90 -11.60 -11.98
CA ALA A 121 -8.37 -11.07 -13.25
C ALA A 121 -8.35 -9.54 -13.24
N GLU A 122 -8.77 -8.93 -12.13
CA GLU A 122 -8.64 -7.49 -11.93
C GLU A 122 -7.18 -7.05 -11.81
N ALA A 123 -6.35 -7.77 -11.06
CA ALA A 123 -4.93 -7.50 -10.94
C ALA A 123 -4.25 -7.43 -12.32
N ARG A 124 -4.53 -8.40 -13.20
CA ARG A 124 -4.03 -8.42 -14.58
C ARG A 124 -4.48 -7.20 -15.39
N ARG A 125 -5.75 -6.79 -15.26
CA ARG A 125 -6.25 -5.57 -15.93
C ARG A 125 -5.52 -4.31 -15.44
N ILE A 126 -5.29 -4.21 -14.13
CA ILE A 126 -4.56 -3.09 -13.53
C ILE A 126 -3.12 -3.03 -14.04
N VAL A 127 -2.41 -4.16 -14.12
CA VAL A 127 -1.05 -4.21 -14.67
C VAL A 127 -1.02 -3.76 -16.13
N THR A 128 -1.95 -4.23 -16.96
CA THR A 128 -2.06 -3.82 -18.36
C THR A 128 -2.29 -2.31 -18.48
N GLU A 129 -3.21 -1.77 -17.68
CA GLU A 129 -3.57 -0.35 -17.73
C GLU A 129 -2.43 0.56 -17.21
N ALA A 130 -1.79 0.18 -16.09
CA ALA A 130 -0.63 0.90 -15.57
C ALA A 130 0.54 0.89 -16.57
N SER A 131 0.78 -0.25 -17.23
CA SER A 131 1.80 -0.37 -18.28
C SER A 131 1.49 0.53 -19.47
N ARG A 132 0.22 0.61 -19.88
CA ARG A 132 -0.24 1.51 -20.95
C ARG A 132 -0.01 2.98 -20.58
N LEU A 133 -0.33 3.37 -19.35
CA LEU A 133 -0.08 4.72 -18.85
C LEU A 133 1.41 5.06 -18.87
N ARG A 134 2.29 4.12 -18.46
CA ARG A 134 3.74 4.31 -18.56
C ARG A 134 4.23 4.46 -19.99
N GLY A 135 3.70 3.67 -20.93
CA GLY A 135 4.01 3.81 -22.35
C GLY A 135 3.65 5.20 -22.89
N LYS A 136 2.46 5.72 -22.51
CA LYS A 136 2.07 7.10 -22.84
C LYS A 136 2.97 8.13 -22.18
N ALA A 137 3.39 7.90 -20.94
CA ALA A 137 4.29 8.79 -20.22
C ALA A 137 5.64 8.89 -20.93
N PHE A 138 6.19 7.76 -21.34
CA PHE A 138 7.42 7.69 -22.12
C PHE A 138 7.29 8.46 -23.45
N ALA A 139 6.18 8.27 -24.16
CA ALA A 139 5.92 9.01 -25.40
C ALA A 139 5.77 10.53 -25.17
N ALA A 140 5.19 10.96 -24.05
CA ALA A 140 5.06 12.38 -23.70
C ALA A 140 6.43 13.01 -23.36
N ASP A 141 7.28 12.31 -22.62
CA ASP A 141 8.66 12.74 -22.35
C ASP A 141 9.48 12.85 -23.64
N GLY A 142 9.33 11.91 -24.57
CA GLY A 142 9.99 11.98 -25.88
C GLY A 142 9.60 13.20 -26.73
N ARG A 143 8.46 13.84 -26.42
CA ARG A 143 8.02 15.10 -27.03
C ARG A 143 8.35 16.33 -26.19
N GLY A 144 9.07 16.18 -25.08
CA GLY A 144 9.39 17.26 -24.14
C GLY A 144 8.26 17.64 -23.19
N ASP A 145 7.14 16.91 -23.17
CA ASP A 145 6.02 17.18 -22.27
C ASP A 145 6.17 16.43 -20.93
N GLY A 146 7.13 16.91 -20.12
CA GLY A 146 7.44 16.31 -18.82
C GLY A 146 6.32 16.43 -17.79
N LYS A 147 5.41 17.40 -17.94
CA LYS A 147 4.24 17.56 -17.05
C LYS A 147 3.22 16.46 -17.30
N THR A 148 2.87 16.21 -18.57
CA THR A 148 1.96 15.13 -18.92
C THR A 148 2.56 13.77 -18.60
N ALA A 149 3.83 13.55 -18.94
CA ALA A 149 4.52 12.31 -18.62
C ALA A 149 4.50 12.00 -17.12
N ARG A 150 4.74 13.02 -16.30
CA ARG A 150 4.63 12.92 -14.84
C ARG A 150 3.25 12.52 -14.39
N THR A 151 2.22 13.21 -14.88
CA THR A 151 0.83 12.95 -14.50
C THR A 151 0.44 11.50 -14.83
N LEU A 152 0.87 11.00 -15.99
CA LEU A 152 0.62 9.62 -16.42
C LEU A 152 1.35 8.59 -15.54
N ARG A 153 2.59 8.85 -15.12
CA ARG A 153 3.31 8.00 -14.14
C ARG A 153 2.59 8.00 -12.80
N ASP A 154 2.13 9.16 -12.35
CA ASP A 154 1.44 9.31 -11.08
C ASP A 154 0.13 8.52 -11.06
N GLN A 155 -0.61 8.52 -12.18
CA GLN A 155 -1.80 7.69 -12.37
C GLN A 155 -1.46 6.19 -12.39
N ALA A 156 -0.37 5.79 -13.04
CA ALA A 156 0.06 4.40 -13.07
C ALA A 156 0.41 3.87 -11.67
N SER A 157 1.22 4.62 -10.91
CA SER A 157 1.58 4.26 -9.53
C SER A 157 0.35 4.17 -8.62
N LEU A 158 -0.65 5.04 -8.81
CA LEU A 158 -1.88 4.99 -8.02
C LEU A 158 -2.72 3.74 -8.35
N LEU A 159 -2.77 3.32 -9.62
CA LEU A 159 -3.43 2.06 -9.99
C LEU A 159 -2.72 0.85 -9.37
N GLU A 160 -1.40 0.86 -9.38
CA GLU A 160 -0.60 -0.24 -8.81
C GLU A 160 -0.65 -0.32 -7.29
N ALA A 161 -0.94 0.78 -6.60
CA ALA A 161 -1.20 0.75 -5.16
C ALA A 161 -2.39 -0.17 -4.78
N ARG A 162 -3.23 -0.56 -5.75
CA ARG A 162 -4.31 -1.55 -5.57
C ARG A 162 -3.84 -3.01 -5.65
N LEU A 163 -2.63 -3.26 -6.14
CA LEU A 163 -2.07 -4.60 -6.36
C LEU A 163 -1.56 -5.23 -5.05
N VAL A 164 -2.43 -5.25 -4.04
CA VAL A 164 -2.19 -5.93 -2.77
C VAL A 164 -1.93 -7.42 -3.03
N ASP A 165 -0.91 -7.96 -2.37
CA ASP A 165 -0.52 -9.36 -2.46
C ASP A 165 -1.73 -10.25 -2.11
N PRO A 166 -1.96 -11.36 -2.85
CA PRO A 166 -3.14 -12.19 -2.67
C PRO A 166 -3.44 -12.60 -1.22
N VAL A 167 -2.43 -12.81 -0.37
CA VAL A 167 -2.66 -13.21 1.03
C VAL A 167 -3.31 -12.10 1.86
N TRP A 168 -3.05 -10.84 1.50
CA TRP A 168 -3.43 -9.67 2.30
C TRP A 168 -4.72 -9.04 1.81
N ARG A 169 -5.26 -9.42 0.65
CA ARG A 169 -6.41 -8.74 0.03
C ARG A 169 -7.65 -8.74 0.92
N GLU A 170 -7.94 -9.86 1.59
CA GLU A 170 -9.09 -9.97 2.50
C GLU A 170 -8.90 -9.08 3.73
N GLU A 171 -7.72 -9.16 4.37
CA GLU A 171 -7.40 -8.34 5.53
C GLU A 171 -7.34 -6.84 5.18
N ALA A 172 -6.75 -6.48 4.04
CA ALA A 172 -6.73 -5.12 3.52
C ALA A 172 -8.15 -4.57 3.27
N ALA A 173 -9.04 -5.36 2.68
CA ALA A 173 -10.43 -4.95 2.50
C ALA A 173 -11.16 -4.75 3.84
N ALA A 174 -10.89 -5.63 4.83
CA ALA A 174 -11.42 -5.48 6.17
C ALA A 174 -10.88 -4.23 6.88
N LEU A 175 -9.57 -3.94 6.76
CA LEU A 175 -8.93 -2.74 7.33
C LEU A 175 -9.56 -1.46 6.77
N LEU A 176 -9.86 -1.43 5.47
CA LEU A 176 -10.49 -0.27 4.83
C LEU A 176 -11.96 -0.08 5.20
N SER A 177 -12.56 -1.06 5.87
CA SER A 177 -13.91 -0.92 6.45
C SER A 177 -13.87 -0.28 7.84
N LEU A 178 -12.68 -0.07 8.43
CA LEU A 178 -12.53 0.58 9.73
C LEU A 178 -12.65 2.11 9.58
N PRO A 179 -13.13 2.83 10.63
CA PRO A 179 -13.25 4.29 10.60
C PRO A 179 -11.94 5.04 10.34
N GLN A 180 -10.81 4.39 10.63
CA GLN A 180 -9.45 4.94 10.54
C GLN A 180 -8.92 4.98 9.10
N ALA A 181 -9.66 4.40 8.16
CA ALA A 181 -9.31 4.38 6.73
C ALA A 181 -9.87 5.59 5.95
N ALA A 182 -10.70 6.44 6.59
CA ALA A 182 -11.39 7.59 6.01
C ALA A 182 -10.67 8.92 6.29
#